data_AF-A0A6F8VAP4-F1
#
_entry.id   AF-A0A6F8VAP4-F1
#
_cell.length_a   1.000
_cell.length_b   1.000
_cell.length_c   1.000
_cell.angle_alpha   90.00
_cell.angle_beta   90.00
_cell.angle_gamma   90.00
#
_symmetry.space_group_name_H-M   'P 1'
#
loop_
_entity.id
_entity.type
_entity.pdbx_description
1 polymer ?
#
loop_
_entity_poly.entity_id
_entity_poly.type
_entity_poly.pdbx_seq_one_letter_code
_entity_poly.pdbx_strand_id
1 'polypeptide(L)'
;MHSKRKNKSLTHVAVIAATACLLAACSSKPETADIQKDLAEVYACPIIELSDVKKVDGADVGGKLYDVAFTHTVSIKGGKEAAAKLFAEWSFLLSQVKPAQLEYEHIEDEVARRNSALRYNSGVVTGETKDDPAVKAAFERVQQMRSRMVAIMPCENMEVVTRLHSMRGTAEEAVNSGQQQIPVPIAIKISGSGRMGKAESGWHFTGMPNLTMVEIVSSEPMTYPSFKPLIAPPQAPTAAELDPPPAKLAAVDATPSDAASAPVPQGPSFDCAKATTQIEKMICADPKLAQADAATVALYKTALAASVNPDGFKQGQTNWRKNVRDACADAACLSRAYQERQRELK
;
A
#
# COMPACT_ATOMS: atom_id res chain seq x y z
N MET A 1 71.78 21.34 -27.83
CA MET A 1 71.00 21.86 -26.69
C MET A 1 70.18 20.72 -26.11
N HIS A 2 70.33 20.45 -24.80
CA HIS A 2 69.51 19.57 -23.92
C HIS A 2 69.44 18.07 -24.32
N SER A 3 69.59 17.07 -23.44
CA SER A 3 69.38 17.02 -21.99
C SER A 3 70.20 15.87 -21.36
N LYS A 4 70.63 16.07 -20.11
CA LYS A 4 71.48 15.20 -19.29
C LYS A 4 70.69 14.04 -18.67
N ARG A 5 71.30 12.85 -18.65
CA ARG A 5 71.06 11.83 -17.61
C ARG A 5 71.72 12.29 -16.30
N LYS A 6 71.06 12.09 -15.14
CA LYS A 6 71.56 11.23 -14.04
C LYS A 6 70.66 11.23 -12.80
N ASN A 7 70.51 10.00 -12.30
CA ASN A 7 69.94 9.44 -11.09
C ASN A 7 70.10 10.16 -9.73
N LYS A 8 69.14 9.79 -8.85
CA LYS A 8 69.19 9.54 -7.39
C LYS A 8 69.22 10.71 -6.41
N SER A 9 68.14 10.83 -5.64
CA SER A 9 68.18 10.64 -4.19
C SER A 9 66.77 10.35 -3.66
N LEU A 10 66.58 9.16 -3.07
CA LEU A 10 65.41 8.81 -2.28
C LEU A 10 65.53 9.49 -0.91
N THR A 11 64.53 10.27 -0.52
CA THR A 11 64.27 10.63 0.89
C THR A 11 62.95 10.01 1.28
N HIS A 12 63.01 8.94 2.06
CA HIS A 12 61.85 8.33 2.69
C HIS A 12 61.38 9.23 3.84
N VAL A 13 60.27 9.94 3.63
CA VAL A 13 59.51 10.55 4.72
C VAL A 13 58.58 9.45 5.27
N ALA A 14 58.97 8.88 6.41
CA ALA A 14 58.10 8.01 7.18
C ALA A 14 57.01 8.90 7.83
N VAL A 15 55.83 8.93 7.23
CA VAL A 15 54.63 9.49 7.86
C VAL A 15 54.14 8.47 8.88
N ILE A 16 54.41 8.75 10.15
CA ILE A 16 53.81 8.02 11.27
C ILE A 16 52.31 8.31 11.23
N ALA A 17 51.54 7.36 10.73
CA ALA A 17 50.09 7.36 10.84
C ALA A 17 49.74 7.16 12.32
N ALA A 18 49.59 8.27 13.05
CA ALA A 18 48.98 8.27 14.36
C ALA A 18 47.52 7.80 14.19
N THR A 19 47.28 6.54 14.51
CA THR A 19 45.94 5.97 14.58
C THR A 19 45.21 6.69 15.71
N ALA A 20 44.44 7.71 15.38
CA ALA A 20 43.49 8.30 16.31
C ALA A 20 42.40 7.25 16.58
N CYS A 21 42.54 6.52 17.68
CA CYS A 21 41.38 5.94 18.34
C CYS A 21 40.43 7.10 18.66
N LEU A 22 39.38 7.24 17.86
CA LEU A 22 38.21 8.04 18.21
C LEU A 22 37.63 7.40 19.47
N LEU A 23 38.03 7.93 20.63
CA LEU A 23 37.31 7.76 21.88
C LEU A 23 35.87 8.18 21.58
N ALA A 24 34.95 7.22 21.49
CA ALA A 24 33.54 7.51 21.60
C ALA A 24 33.36 8.22 22.94
N ALA A 25 33.26 9.54 22.89
CA ALA A 25 33.12 10.36 24.09
C ALA A 25 31.89 9.84 24.85
N CYS A 26 32.09 9.48 26.11
CA CYS A 26 31.02 9.06 27.02
C CYS A 26 30.09 10.24 27.31
N SER A 27 29.34 10.74 26.32
CA SER A 27 28.43 11.86 26.52
C SER A 27 27.37 11.47 27.55
N SER A 28 27.17 12.33 28.54
CA SER A 28 26.20 12.13 29.62
C SER A 28 24.77 12.39 29.16
N LYS A 29 24.56 12.92 27.94
CA LYS A 29 23.27 13.27 27.37
C LYS A 29 23.27 12.95 25.86
N PRO A 30 22.12 12.64 25.26
CA PRO A 30 22.02 12.47 23.81
C PRO A 30 22.29 13.79 23.09
N GLU A 31 23.04 13.72 22.00
CA GLU A 31 23.31 14.82 21.08
C GLU A 31 22.45 14.70 19.82
N THR A 32 22.43 15.75 18.99
CA THR A 32 21.74 15.73 17.69
C THR A 32 22.19 14.56 16.82
N ALA A 33 23.46 14.17 16.89
CA ALA A 33 24.00 13.04 16.13
C ALA A 33 23.38 11.69 16.53
N ASP A 34 23.07 11.50 17.83
CA ASP A 34 22.39 10.29 18.31
C ASP A 34 20.96 10.22 17.74
N ILE A 35 20.23 11.33 17.79
CA ILE A 35 18.86 11.43 17.23
C ILE A 35 18.90 11.20 15.72
N GLN A 36 19.84 11.81 15.01
CA GLN A 36 19.98 11.66 13.56
C GLN A 36 20.24 10.21 13.16
N LYS A 37 21.08 9.50 13.91
CA LYS A 37 21.40 8.09 13.65
C LYS A 37 20.15 7.22 13.68
N ASP A 38 19.33 7.34 14.73
CA ASP A 38 18.11 6.55 14.86
C ASP A 38 17.03 6.96 13.86
N LEU A 39 16.86 8.26 13.62
CA LEU A 39 15.91 8.73 12.61
C LEU A 39 16.31 8.27 11.20
N ALA A 40 17.61 8.15 10.90
CA ALA A 40 18.06 7.65 9.61
C ALA A 40 17.62 6.20 9.35
N GLU A 41 17.49 5.38 10.39
CA GLU A 41 16.94 4.02 10.29
C GLU A 41 15.42 4.06 10.04
N VAL A 42 14.68 4.91 10.75
CA VAL A 42 13.23 5.09 10.55
C VAL A 42 12.91 5.57 9.14
N TYR A 43 13.68 6.54 8.64
CA TYR A 43 13.51 7.14 7.32
C TYR A 43 14.35 6.48 6.23
N ALA A 44 14.80 5.24 6.45
CA ALA A 44 15.51 4.45 5.45
C ALA A 44 14.57 4.11 4.29
N CYS A 45 14.54 4.98 3.28
CA CYS A 45 13.86 4.70 2.02
C CYS A 45 14.62 5.30 0.82
N PRO A 46 14.69 4.59 -0.33
CA PRO A 46 15.41 5.06 -1.51
C PRO A 46 14.95 6.40 -2.09
N ILE A 47 13.68 6.77 -1.90
CA ILE A 47 13.07 7.96 -2.54
C ILE A 47 12.97 9.19 -1.63
N ILE A 48 13.39 9.07 -0.37
CA ILE A 48 13.42 10.21 0.57
C ILE A 48 14.79 10.38 1.22
N GLU A 49 15.00 11.54 1.81
CA GLU A 49 16.17 11.88 2.61
C GLU A 49 15.78 12.60 3.89
N LEU A 50 16.58 12.35 4.93
CA LEU A 50 16.48 13.02 6.23
C LEU A 50 17.50 14.17 6.27
N SER A 51 17.04 15.37 6.62
CA SER A 51 17.89 16.55 6.81
C SER A 51 17.48 17.37 8.04
N ASP A 52 18.27 18.38 8.37
CA ASP A 52 17.96 19.40 9.39
C ASP A 52 17.57 18.85 10.77
N VAL A 53 18.12 17.69 11.14
CA VAL A 53 17.91 17.12 12.47
C VAL A 53 18.52 18.05 13.51
N LYS A 54 17.71 18.45 14.50
CA LYS A 54 18.11 19.34 15.58
C LYS A 54 17.45 18.90 16.87
N LYS A 55 18.25 18.63 17.90
CA LYS A 55 17.76 18.60 19.28
C LYS A 55 17.34 20.01 19.69
N VAL A 56 16.10 20.16 20.14
CA VAL A 56 15.52 21.43 20.59
C VAL A 56 15.61 21.56 22.11
N ASP A 57 15.27 20.48 22.82
CA ASP A 57 15.26 20.46 24.28
C ASP A 57 15.50 19.03 24.80
N GLY A 58 15.68 18.88 26.10
CA GLY A 58 15.49 17.59 26.75
C GLY A 58 15.90 17.55 28.22
N ALA A 59 15.39 16.55 28.92
CA ALA A 59 15.51 16.39 30.36
C ALA A 59 16.11 15.03 30.74
N ASP A 60 16.97 15.03 31.75
CA ASP A 60 17.45 13.80 32.37
C ASP A 60 16.32 13.18 33.21
N VAL A 61 16.04 11.90 32.96
CA VAL A 61 14.98 11.14 33.66
C VAL A 61 15.59 10.18 34.70
N GLY A 62 16.91 10.15 34.83
CA GLY A 62 17.64 9.20 35.64
C GLY A 62 17.72 7.82 35.02
N GLY A 63 18.49 6.92 35.62
CA GLY A 63 18.56 5.52 35.18
C GLY A 63 19.08 5.32 33.75
N LYS A 64 19.97 6.21 33.28
CA LYS A 64 20.48 6.23 31.89
C LYS A 64 19.41 6.53 30.83
N LEU A 65 18.34 7.22 31.21
CA LEU A 65 17.26 7.66 30.32
C LEU A 65 17.24 9.18 30.20
N TYR A 66 16.90 9.66 29.01
CA TYR A 66 16.84 11.08 28.70
C TYR A 66 15.69 11.36 27.74
N ASP A 67 14.81 12.28 28.09
CA ASP A 67 13.72 12.73 27.21
C ASP A 67 14.26 13.83 26.30
N VAL A 68 13.98 13.75 25.00
CA VAL A 68 14.41 14.72 23.99
C VAL A 68 13.21 15.27 23.23
N ALA A 69 13.25 16.57 22.94
CA ALA A 69 12.44 17.20 21.91
C ALA A 69 13.35 17.60 20.75
N PHE A 70 12.88 17.40 19.52
CA PHE A 70 13.69 17.60 18.33
C PHE A 70 12.84 18.02 17.13
N THR A 71 13.52 18.47 16.08
CA THR A 71 12.94 18.73 14.76
C THR A 71 13.79 18.10 13.69
N HIS A 72 13.18 17.74 12.57
CA HIS A 72 13.87 17.28 11.37
C HIS A 72 13.02 17.55 10.12
N THR A 73 13.66 17.44 8.96
CA THR A 73 13.00 17.56 7.66
C THR A 73 13.12 16.22 6.93
N VAL A 74 12.04 15.81 6.28
CA VAL A 74 12.04 14.68 5.34
C VAL A 74 11.72 15.21 3.96
N SER A 75 12.60 14.98 2.99
CA SER A 75 12.51 15.51 1.63
C SER A 75 12.44 14.41 0.59
N ILE A 76 11.80 14.67 -0.55
CA ILE A 76 11.84 13.78 -1.73
C ILE A 76 13.21 13.91 -2.40
N LYS A 77 13.91 12.78 -2.56
CA LYS A 77 15.17 12.75 -3.31
C LYS A 77 14.93 13.08 -4.79
N GLY A 78 15.79 13.93 -5.34
CA GLY A 78 15.68 14.40 -6.72
C GLY A 78 14.79 15.63 -6.89
N GLY A 79 14.34 16.25 -5.80
CA GLY A 79 13.69 17.56 -5.81
C GLY A 79 12.30 17.57 -6.45
N LYS A 80 11.91 18.74 -6.96
CA LYS A 80 10.55 18.99 -7.45
C LYS A 80 10.17 18.14 -8.66
N GLU A 81 11.10 17.88 -9.58
CA GLU A 81 10.83 17.07 -10.77
C GLU A 81 10.58 15.61 -10.39
N ALA A 82 11.37 15.06 -9.46
CA ALA A 82 11.17 13.69 -8.97
C ALA A 82 9.85 13.58 -8.17
N ALA A 83 9.56 14.55 -7.31
CA ALA A 83 8.31 14.61 -6.55
C ALA A 83 7.07 14.72 -7.47
N ALA A 84 7.10 15.62 -8.46
CA ALA A 84 6.00 15.79 -9.41
C ALA A 84 5.75 14.50 -10.20
N LYS A 85 6.82 13.83 -10.65
CA LYS A 85 6.72 12.55 -11.34
C LYS A 85 6.14 11.47 -10.43
N LEU A 86 6.65 11.34 -9.20
CA LEU A 86 6.18 10.35 -8.23
C LEU A 86 4.68 10.51 -7.97
N PHE A 87 4.23 11.71 -7.63
CA PHE A 87 2.82 11.93 -7.27
C PHE A 87 1.89 11.79 -8.47
N ALA A 88 2.24 12.35 -9.63
CA ALA A 88 1.41 12.17 -10.82
C ALA A 88 1.31 10.70 -11.25
N GLU A 89 2.42 9.94 -11.20
CA GLU A 89 2.41 8.52 -11.53
C GLU A 89 1.58 7.72 -10.52
N TRP A 90 1.73 8.04 -9.23
CA TRP A 90 0.98 7.39 -8.16
C TRP A 90 -0.52 7.62 -8.28
N SER A 91 -0.96 8.87 -8.40
CA SER A 91 -2.38 9.21 -8.56
C SER A 91 -2.95 8.59 -9.84
N PHE A 92 -2.19 8.61 -10.93
CA PHE A 92 -2.57 7.94 -12.17
C PHE A 92 -2.77 6.43 -11.96
N LEU A 93 -1.79 5.71 -11.39
CA LEU A 93 -1.90 4.28 -11.18
C LEU A 93 -3.08 3.92 -10.24
N LEU A 94 -3.32 4.71 -9.19
CA LEU A 94 -4.49 4.53 -8.31
C LEU A 94 -5.80 4.64 -9.10
N SER A 95 -5.88 5.56 -10.06
CA SER A 95 -7.06 5.70 -10.92
C SER A 95 -7.25 4.55 -11.93
N GLN A 96 -6.18 3.84 -12.30
CA GLN A 96 -6.21 2.83 -13.37
C GLN A 96 -6.35 1.39 -12.86
N VAL A 97 -5.80 1.08 -11.68
CA VAL A 97 -5.76 -0.30 -11.17
C VAL A 97 -7.16 -0.87 -10.97
N LYS A 98 -8.09 -0.10 -10.36
CA LYS A 98 -9.44 -0.62 -10.10
C LYS A 98 -10.25 -0.86 -11.39
N PRO A 99 -10.29 0.08 -12.35
CA PRO A 99 -10.90 -0.20 -13.66
C PRO A 99 -10.31 -1.42 -14.36
N ALA A 100 -8.98 -1.56 -14.38
CA ALA A 100 -8.33 -2.71 -15.01
C ALA A 100 -8.68 -4.04 -14.31
N GLN A 101 -8.80 -4.02 -12.98
CA GLN A 101 -9.25 -5.19 -12.22
C GLN A 101 -10.68 -5.60 -12.59
N LEU A 102 -11.59 -4.63 -12.71
CA LEU A 102 -12.97 -4.90 -13.10
C LEU A 102 -13.07 -5.41 -14.55
N GLU A 103 -12.25 -4.89 -15.45
CA GLU A 103 -12.14 -5.38 -16.83
C GLU A 103 -11.66 -6.85 -16.86
N TYR A 104 -10.64 -7.18 -16.09
CA TYR A 104 -10.16 -8.56 -15.93
C TYR A 104 -11.29 -9.49 -15.43
N GLU A 105 -12.00 -9.11 -14.37
CA GLU A 105 -13.12 -9.90 -13.83
C GLU A 105 -14.24 -10.08 -14.86
N HIS A 106 -14.55 -9.03 -15.63
CA HIS A 106 -15.56 -9.09 -16.67
C HIS A 106 -15.19 -10.05 -17.81
N ILE A 107 -13.95 -9.98 -18.30
CA ILE A 107 -13.44 -10.86 -19.37
C ILE A 107 -13.43 -12.31 -18.89
N GLU A 108 -13.00 -12.56 -17.65
CA GLU A 108 -13.01 -13.90 -17.04
C GLU A 108 -14.43 -14.49 -17.01
N ASP A 109 -15.42 -13.72 -16.56
CA ASP A 109 -16.82 -14.12 -16.52
C ASP A 109 -17.42 -14.37 -17.92
N GLU A 110 -17.06 -13.57 -18.93
CA GLU A 110 -17.49 -13.77 -20.31
C GLU A 110 -16.93 -15.05 -20.92
N VAL A 111 -15.63 -15.29 -20.73
CA VAL A 111 -14.97 -16.52 -21.20
C VAL A 111 -15.54 -17.74 -20.47
N ALA A 112 -15.78 -17.65 -19.17
CA ALA A 112 -16.40 -18.73 -18.41
C ALA A 112 -17.81 -19.06 -18.92
N ARG A 113 -18.64 -18.03 -19.17
CA ARG A 113 -19.98 -18.20 -19.76
C ARG A 113 -19.92 -18.84 -21.16
N ARG A 114 -19.03 -18.36 -22.03
CA ARG A 114 -18.81 -18.93 -23.36
C ARG A 114 -18.38 -20.40 -23.29
N ASN A 115 -17.42 -20.71 -22.43
CA ASN A 115 -16.93 -22.08 -22.25
C ASN A 115 -18.03 -23.02 -21.71
N SER A 116 -18.85 -22.54 -20.77
CA SER A 116 -20.01 -23.30 -20.28
C SER A 116 -21.04 -23.56 -21.39
N ALA A 117 -21.34 -22.56 -22.21
CA ALA A 117 -22.27 -22.70 -23.33
C ALA A 117 -21.77 -23.70 -24.38
N LEU A 118 -20.47 -23.69 -24.70
CA LEU A 118 -19.84 -24.66 -25.62
C LEU A 118 -19.90 -26.10 -25.09
N ARG A 119 -19.69 -26.28 -23.78
CA ARG A 119 -19.82 -27.59 -23.12
C ARG A 119 -21.26 -28.09 -23.16
N TYR A 120 -22.23 -27.23 -22.85
CA TYR A 120 -23.64 -27.61 -22.76
C TYR A 120 -24.30 -27.83 -24.14
N ASN A 121 -24.09 -26.92 -25.09
CA ASN A 121 -24.76 -26.96 -26.39
C ASN A 121 -24.08 -27.88 -27.41
N SER A 122 -22.75 -27.99 -27.35
CA SER A 122 -21.96 -28.60 -28.42
C SER A 122 -21.09 -29.77 -27.93
N GLY A 123 -21.13 -30.11 -26.64
CA GLY A 123 -20.29 -31.16 -26.05
C GLY A 123 -18.78 -30.89 -26.16
N VAL A 124 -18.38 -29.64 -26.45
CA VAL A 124 -16.98 -29.28 -26.68
C VAL A 124 -16.26 -29.18 -25.34
N VAL A 125 -15.18 -29.94 -25.19
CA VAL A 125 -14.27 -29.81 -24.05
C VAL A 125 -13.44 -28.55 -24.24
N THR A 126 -13.63 -27.56 -23.36
CA THR A 126 -12.83 -26.33 -23.34
C THR A 126 -11.74 -26.41 -22.27
N GLY A 127 -10.61 -25.75 -22.51
CA GLY A 127 -9.55 -25.55 -21.51
C GLY A 127 -10.00 -24.72 -20.30
N GLU A 128 -9.07 -24.46 -19.38
CA GLU A 128 -9.33 -23.60 -18.22
C GLU A 128 -9.56 -22.14 -18.65
N THR A 129 -10.51 -21.44 -18.02
CA THR A 129 -10.82 -20.03 -18.32
C THR A 129 -9.59 -19.13 -18.22
N LYS A 130 -8.75 -19.34 -17.21
CA LYS A 130 -7.49 -18.61 -16.99
C LYS A 130 -6.48 -18.76 -18.13
N ASP A 131 -6.61 -19.80 -18.95
CA ASP A 131 -5.69 -20.06 -20.06
C ASP A 131 -6.06 -19.32 -21.33
N ASP A 132 -7.27 -18.75 -21.39
CA ASP A 132 -7.74 -17.97 -22.52
C ASP A 132 -6.83 -16.74 -22.76
N PRO A 133 -6.41 -16.47 -24.01
CA PRO A 133 -5.52 -15.36 -24.32
C PRO A 133 -6.03 -13.99 -23.84
N ALA A 134 -7.36 -13.77 -23.88
CA ALA A 134 -7.94 -12.51 -23.43
C ALA A 134 -7.84 -12.36 -21.91
N VAL A 135 -8.09 -13.43 -21.16
CA VAL A 135 -7.96 -13.47 -19.69
C VAL A 135 -6.51 -13.27 -19.28
N LYS A 136 -5.56 -13.94 -19.96
CA LYS A 136 -4.12 -13.77 -19.71
C LYS A 136 -3.67 -12.33 -19.94
N ALA A 137 -4.05 -11.73 -21.07
CA ALA A 137 -3.67 -10.35 -21.37
C ALA A 137 -4.24 -9.35 -20.35
N ALA A 138 -5.50 -9.52 -19.92
CA ALA A 138 -6.12 -8.68 -18.91
C ALA A 138 -5.44 -8.85 -17.53
N PHE A 139 -5.11 -10.08 -17.15
CA PHE A 139 -4.38 -10.36 -15.92
C PHE A 139 -2.98 -9.71 -15.93
N GLU A 140 -2.21 -9.91 -17.00
CA GLU A 140 -0.88 -9.33 -17.17
C GLU A 140 -0.91 -7.80 -17.07
N ARG A 141 -1.94 -7.15 -17.64
CA ARG A 141 -2.16 -5.71 -17.51
C ARG A 141 -2.32 -5.27 -16.06
N VAL A 142 -3.16 -5.97 -15.28
CA VAL A 142 -3.35 -5.67 -13.85
C VAL A 142 -2.04 -5.85 -13.08
N GLN A 143 -1.30 -6.93 -13.34
CA GLN A 143 -0.02 -7.18 -12.69
C GLN A 143 1.03 -6.14 -13.05
N GLN A 144 1.06 -5.67 -14.30
CA GLN A 144 1.93 -4.59 -14.72
C GLN A 144 1.66 -3.29 -13.96
N MET A 145 0.39 -2.92 -13.76
CA MET A 145 0.04 -1.73 -12.96
C MET A 145 0.41 -1.89 -11.48
N ARG A 146 0.13 -3.07 -10.89
CA ARG A 146 0.47 -3.37 -9.48
C ARG A 146 1.98 -3.38 -9.25
N SER A 147 2.75 -4.03 -10.12
CA SER A 147 4.22 -4.02 -10.05
C SER A 147 4.80 -2.62 -10.21
N ARG A 148 4.22 -1.79 -11.09
CA ARG A 148 4.63 -0.40 -11.24
C ARG A 148 4.35 0.41 -9.97
N MET A 149 3.21 0.18 -9.31
CA MET A 149 2.89 0.82 -8.02
C MET A 149 3.94 0.50 -6.95
N VAL A 150 4.36 -0.76 -6.84
CA VAL A 150 5.43 -1.19 -5.92
C VAL A 150 6.76 -0.52 -6.29
N ALA A 151 7.09 -0.45 -7.58
CA ALA A 151 8.34 0.13 -8.04
C ALA A 151 8.49 1.63 -7.73
N ILE A 152 7.39 2.40 -7.78
CA ILE A 152 7.43 3.82 -7.46
C ILE A 152 7.37 4.10 -5.95
N MET A 153 6.92 3.14 -5.15
CA MET A 153 6.78 3.26 -3.70
C MET A 153 7.52 2.12 -2.98
N PRO A 154 8.86 2.15 -2.94
CA PRO A 154 9.68 1.12 -2.29
C PRO A 154 9.76 1.27 -0.76
N CYS A 155 9.08 2.27 -0.16
CA CYS A 155 9.15 2.51 1.28
C CYS A 155 8.16 1.59 2.03
N GLU A 156 8.67 0.84 3.01
CA GLU A 156 7.83 -0.04 3.85
C GLU A 156 7.53 0.55 5.22
N ASN A 157 8.37 1.47 5.72
CA ASN A 157 8.18 2.08 7.03
C ASN A 157 6.93 2.98 7.03
N MET A 158 6.03 2.74 7.99
CA MET A 158 4.75 3.45 8.10
C MET A 158 4.90 4.97 8.25
N GLU A 159 5.95 5.47 8.91
CA GLU A 159 6.18 6.91 9.00
C GLU A 159 6.49 7.49 7.63
N VAL A 160 7.37 6.84 6.89
CA VAL A 160 7.74 7.26 5.53
C VAL A 160 6.51 7.28 4.63
N VAL A 161 5.73 6.19 4.64
CA VAL A 161 4.52 6.04 3.84
C VAL A 161 3.49 7.11 4.22
N THR A 162 3.28 7.38 5.51
CA THR A 162 2.33 8.40 5.98
C THR A 162 2.72 9.79 5.47
N ARG A 163 4.00 10.16 5.55
CA ARG A 163 4.49 11.46 5.06
C ARG A 163 4.35 11.59 3.53
N LEU A 164 4.65 10.52 2.79
CA LEU A 164 4.46 10.49 1.34
C LEU A 164 2.98 10.61 0.95
N HIS A 165 2.08 9.97 1.68
CA HIS A 165 0.64 10.13 1.48
C HIS A 165 0.16 11.55 1.75
N SER A 166 0.65 12.20 2.81
CA SER A 166 0.32 13.60 3.09
C SER A 166 0.76 14.54 1.97
N MET A 167 2.01 14.40 1.49
CA MET A 167 2.50 15.18 0.35
C MET A 167 1.68 14.91 -0.93
N ARG A 168 1.33 13.65 -1.21
CA ARG A 168 0.49 13.33 -2.37
C ARG A 168 -0.91 13.95 -2.25
N GLY A 169 -1.53 13.89 -1.08
CA GLY A 169 -2.85 14.49 -0.84
C GLY A 169 -2.85 15.99 -1.14
N THR A 170 -1.83 16.72 -0.66
CA THR A 170 -1.65 18.14 -0.99
C THR A 170 -1.45 18.38 -2.48
N ALA A 171 -0.68 17.52 -3.16
CA ALA A 171 -0.52 17.60 -4.61
C ALA A 171 -1.85 17.36 -5.36
N GLU A 172 -2.63 16.36 -4.94
CA GLU A 172 -3.93 16.02 -5.54
C GLU A 172 -4.96 17.15 -5.37
N GLU A 173 -5.06 17.73 -4.17
CA GLU A 173 -5.91 18.90 -3.91
C GLU A 173 -5.54 20.08 -4.81
N ALA A 174 -4.24 20.35 -4.97
CA ALA A 174 -3.75 21.43 -5.79
C ALA A 174 -3.99 21.16 -7.30
N VAL A 175 -3.87 19.92 -7.76
CA VAL A 175 -4.25 19.50 -9.13
C VAL A 175 -5.75 19.70 -9.38
N ASN A 176 -6.59 19.35 -8.42
CA ASN A 176 -8.05 19.48 -8.53
C ASN A 176 -8.54 20.93 -8.51
N SER A 177 -7.68 21.90 -8.19
CA SER A 177 -8.00 23.34 -8.26
C SER A 177 -8.13 23.87 -9.70
N GLY A 178 -7.68 23.11 -10.70
CA GLY A 178 -7.72 23.50 -12.12
C GLY A 178 -6.59 24.43 -12.57
N GLN A 179 -5.58 24.65 -11.72
CA GLN A 179 -4.39 25.43 -12.06
C GLN A 179 -3.47 24.66 -13.04
N GLN A 180 -2.90 25.34 -14.02
CA GLN A 180 -1.94 24.74 -14.96
C GLN A 180 -0.52 24.59 -14.38
N GLN A 181 -0.17 25.45 -13.42
CA GLN A 181 1.09 25.41 -12.69
C GLN A 181 0.79 25.26 -11.22
N ILE A 182 1.27 24.16 -10.64
CA ILE A 182 0.88 23.72 -9.31
C ILE A 182 2.16 23.56 -8.46
N PRO A 183 2.20 24.14 -7.25
CA PRO A 183 3.30 23.89 -6.31
C PRO A 183 3.45 22.41 -5.99
N VAL A 184 4.67 21.87 -6.02
CA VAL A 184 4.93 20.46 -5.73
C VAL A 184 5.38 20.30 -4.30
N PRO A 185 4.70 19.53 -3.44
CA PRO A 185 5.20 19.19 -2.13
C PRO A 185 6.54 18.45 -2.24
N ILE A 186 7.61 18.98 -1.65
CA ILE A 186 8.95 18.40 -1.78
C ILE A 186 9.55 17.98 -0.45
N ALA A 187 9.05 18.52 0.67
CA ALA A 187 9.52 18.15 1.99
C ALA A 187 8.45 18.35 3.06
N ILE A 188 8.65 17.73 4.23
CA ILE A 188 7.85 17.96 5.43
C ILE A 188 8.80 18.28 6.59
N LYS A 189 8.55 19.41 7.26
CA LYS A 189 9.15 19.72 8.56
C LYS A 189 8.37 19.01 9.65
N ILE A 190 9.08 18.33 10.53
CA ILE A 190 8.52 17.46 11.56
C ILE A 190 9.10 17.88 12.90
N SER A 191 8.25 17.93 13.92
CA SER A 191 8.67 18.01 15.32
C SER A 191 8.45 16.65 15.98
N GLY A 192 9.35 16.31 16.89
CA GLY A 192 9.31 15.02 17.57
C GLY A 192 9.65 15.14 19.04
N SER A 193 9.15 14.18 19.81
CA SER A 193 9.56 13.98 21.20
C SER A 193 9.68 12.49 21.48
N GLY A 194 10.68 12.11 22.28
CA GLY A 194 10.90 10.70 22.59
C GLY A 194 11.88 10.51 23.73
N ARG A 195 11.91 9.30 24.25
CA ARG A 195 12.86 8.90 25.30
C ARG A 195 14.02 8.15 24.68
N MET A 196 15.24 8.52 25.05
CA MET A 196 16.46 7.83 24.67
C MET A 196 17.09 7.15 25.88
N GLY A 197 17.64 5.95 25.68
CA GLY A 197 18.40 5.18 26.66
C GLY A 197 19.85 5.05 26.24
N LYS A 198 20.77 5.09 27.20
CA LYS A 198 22.21 4.93 26.95
C LYS A 198 22.59 3.46 26.90
N ALA A 199 22.99 2.99 25.71
CA ALA A 199 23.58 1.68 25.47
C ALA A 199 25.11 1.80 25.29
N GLU A 200 25.79 0.66 25.10
CA GLU A 200 27.22 0.63 24.76
C GLU A 200 27.51 1.33 23.43
N SER A 201 26.58 1.25 22.48
CA SER A 201 26.66 1.81 21.12
C SER A 201 26.30 3.29 21.01
N GLY A 202 25.95 3.95 22.12
CA GLY A 202 25.49 5.34 22.15
C GLY A 202 24.08 5.49 22.73
N TRP A 203 23.48 6.67 22.52
CA TRP A 203 22.09 6.92 22.90
C TRP A 203 21.16 6.44 21.79
N HIS A 204 20.10 5.74 22.18
CA HIS A 204 19.09 5.24 21.25
C HIS A 204 17.68 5.47 21.79
N PHE A 205 16.72 5.74 20.93
CA PHE A 205 15.31 5.79 21.30
C PHE A 205 14.88 4.45 21.92
N THR A 206 14.25 4.52 23.11
CA THR A 206 13.75 3.32 23.81
C THR A 206 12.45 2.79 23.21
N GLY A 207 11.89 3.51 22.25
CA GLY A 207 10.65 3.21 21.55
C GLY A 207 10.41 4.27 20.48
N MET A 208 9.38 4.07 19.66
CA MET A 208 9.08 5.00 18.58
C MET A 208 8.77 6.41 19.14
N PRO A 209 9.49 7.46 18.68
CA PRO A 209 9.21 8.81 19.13
C PRO A 209 7.83 9.25 18.63
N ASN A 210 7.19 10.16 19.36
CA ASN A 210 5.98 10.82 18.91
C ASN A 210 6.38 11.87 17.86
N LEU A 211 5.76 11.82 16.68
CA LEU A 211 6.10 12.65 15.52
C LEU A 211 4.89 13.43 15.03
N THR A 212 5.05 14.74 14.90
CA THR A 212 4.01 15.68 14.48
C THR A 212 4.45 16.40 13.21
N MET A 213 3.59 16.39 12.19
CA MET A 213 3.81 17.19 10.97
C MET A 213 3.59 18.66 11.29
N VAL A 214 4.58 19.50 11.01
CA VAL A 214 4.53 20.94 11.28
C VAL A 214 4.15 21.70 10.01
N GLU A 215 4.82 21.40 8.90
CA GLU A 215 4.67 22.16 7.67
C GLU A 215 5.03 21.28 6.47
N ILE A 216 4.21 21.33 5.41
CA ILE A 216 4.55 20.81 4.10
C ILE A 216 5.22 21.93 3.30
N VAL A 217 6.44 21.69 2.85
CA VAL A 217 7.21 22.63 2.03
C VAL A 217 6.99 22.27 0.57
N SER A 218 6.48 23.24 -0.20
CA SER A 218 6.23 23.09 -1.63
C SER A 218 7.23 23.89 -2.47
N SER A 219 7.53 23.40 -3.66
CA SER A 219 8.33 24.09 -4.66
C SER A 219 7.57 25.26 -5.27
N GLU A 220 8.28 26.05 -6.10
CA GLU A 220 7.61 26.93 -7.04
C GLU A 220 6.66 26.15 -7.98
N PRO A 221 5.58 26.79 -8.46
CA PRO A 221 4.61 26.15 -9.34
C PRO A 221 5.24 25.55 -10.59
N MET A 222 4.82 24.34 -10.95
CA MET A 222 5.22 23.70 -12.21
C MET A 222 4.10 22.84 -12.78
N THR A 223 4.26 22.44 -14.02
CA THR A 223 3.31 21.52 -14.68
C THR A 223 3.67 20.09 -14.32
N TYR A 224 2.70 19.36 -13.76
CA TYR A 224 2.86 17.94 -13.45
C TYR A 224 2.91 17.11 -14.74
N PRO A 225 3.75 16.07 -14.79
CA PRO A 225 3.78 15.16 -15.95
C PRO A 225 2.45 14.42 -16.07
N SER A 226 1.98 14.25 -17.31
CA SER A 226 0.82 13.41 -17.60
C SER A 226 1.26 11.99 -17.94
N PHE A 227 0.47 11.02 -17.49
CA PHE A 227 0.70 9.60 -17.78
C PHE A 227 -0.40 9.10 -18.70
N LYS A 228 0.01 8.40 -19.75
CA LYS A 228 -0.94 7.76 -20.67
C LYS A 228 -1.42 6.44 -20.06
N PRO A 229 -2.72 6.09 -20.17
CA PRO A 229 -3.22 4.73 -19.95
C PRO A 229 -2.27 3.72 -20.58
N LEU A 230 -1.81 2.74 -19.80
CA LEU A 230 -0.93 1.69 -20.33
C LEU A 230 -1.59 0.96 -21.52
N ILE A 231 -2.93 0.91 -21.54
CA ILE A 231 -3.77 0.49 -22.66
C ILE A 231 -5.07 1.33 -22.60
N ALA A 232 -5.61 1.77 -23.74
CA ALA A 232 -6.91 2.45 -23.78
C ALA A 232 -8.02 1.50 -23.30
N PRO A 233 -9.04 1.97 -22.55
CA PRO A 233 -10.24 1.15 -22.35
C PRO A 233 -10.78 0.74 -23.72
N PRO A 234 -11.25 -0.51 -23.91
CA PRO A 234 -12.14 -0.81 -25.03
C PRO A 234 -13.26 0.24 -25.00
N GLN A 235 -13.61 0.80 -26.17
CA GLN A 235 -14.78 1.66 -26.26
C GLN A 235 -15.95 0.91 -25.64
N ALA A 236 -16.62 1.52 -24.66
CA ALA A 236 -17.84 0.94 -24.11
C ALA A 236 -18.73 0.55 -25.30
N PRO A 237 -19.20 -0.71 -25.40
CA PRO A 237 -20.15 -1.06 -26.44
C PRO A 237 -21.30 -0.05 -26.33
N THR A 238 -21.62 0.59 -27.45
CA THR A 238 -22.79 1.46 -27.51
C THR A 238 -23.98 0.64 -27.04
N ALA A 239 -24.88 1.25 -26.26
CA ALA A 239 -26.04 0.60 -25.67
C ALA A 239 -26.95 -0.16 -26.67
N ALA A 240 -26.68 -0.04 -27.97
CA ALA A 240 -27.33 -0.78 -29.06
C ALA A 240 -26.83 -2.23 -29.24
N GLU A 241 -25.70 -2.63 -28.65
CA GLU A 241 -25.12 -3.98 -28.85
C GLU A 241 -25.37 -4.94 -27.66
N LEU A 242 -26.12 -4.49 -26.64
CA LEU A 242 -26.50 -5.29 -25.47
C LEU A 242 -27.91 -5.89 -25.54
N ASP A 243 -28.67 -5.64 -26.62
CA ASP A 243 -29.95 -6.31 -26.85
C ASP A 243 -29.75 -7.51 -27.78
N PRO A 244 -29.67 -8.76 -27.28
CA PRO A 244 -29.90 -9.90 -28.16
C PRO A 244 -31.33 -9.81 -28.72
N PRO A 245 -31.55 -10.10 -30.02
CA PRO A 245 -32.90 -10.12 -30.58
C PRO A 245 -33.76 -11.11 -29.78
N PRO A 246 -35.05 -10.80 -29.52
CA PRO A 246 -35.89 -11.62 -28.67
C PRO A 246 -36.06 -13.01 -29.28
N ALA A 247 -35.30 -13.98 -28.76
CA ALA A 247 -35.57 -15.38 -29.01
C ALA A 247 -36.89 -15.72 -28.31
N LYS A 248 -37.89 -16.11 -29.11
CA LYS A 248 -39.17 -16.65 -28.63
C LYS A 248 -38.89 -17.76 -27.61
N LEU A 249 -39.26 -17.51 -26.36
CA LEU A 249 -39.36 -18.54 -25.33
C LEU A 249 -40.42 -19.54 -25.78
N ALA A 250 -40.00 -20.67 -26.34
CA ALA A 250 -40.80 -21.87 -26.35
C ALA A 250 -40.72 -22.49 -24.95
N ALA A 251 -41.88 -22.71 -24.34
CA ALA A 251 -42.01 -23.40 -23.06
C ALA A 251 -41.37 -24.79 -23.16
N VAL A 252 -40.39 -25.07 -22.29
CA VAL A 252 -39.93 -26.42 -22.00
C VAL A 252 -40.44 -26.78 -20.62
N ASP A 253 -41.35 -27.75 -20.58
CA ASP A 253 -41.84 -28.35 -19.36
C ASP A 253 -40.67 -29.00 -18.60
N ALA A 254 -40.30 -28.40 -17.47
CA ALA A 254 -39.26 -28.91 -16.60
C ALA A 254 -39.79 -30.12 -15.82
N THR A 255 -39.22 -31.30 -16.09
CA THR A 255 -39.29 -32.43 -15.16
C THR A 255 -38.20 -32.23 -14.10
N PRO A 256 -38.45 -32.38 -12.79
CA PRO A 256 -37.43 -32.15 -11.77
C PRO A 256 -36.42 -33.31 -11.80
N SER A 257 -35.14 -33.00 -12.05
CA SER A 257 -34.03 -33.92 -11.84
C SER A 257 -33.27 -33.46 -10.59
N ASP A 258 -33.49 -34.17 -9.49
CA ASP A 258 -32.72 -34.04 -8.25
C ASP A 258 -31.29 -34.55 -8.48
N ALA A 259 -30.37 -33.62 -8.73
CA ALA A 259 -28.94 -33.85 -8.54
C ALA A 259 -28.50 -33.17 -7.25
N ALA A 260 -28.37 -33.98 -6.20
CA ALA A 260 -27.91 -33.58 -4.87
C ALA A 260 -26.53 -32.90 -4.96
N SER A 261 -26.51 -31.60 -4.68
CA SER A 261 -25.29 -30.83 -4.46
C SER A 261 -24.74 -31.17 -3.08
N ALA A 262 -23.43 -31.44 -2.98
CA ALA A 262 -22.75 -31.61 -1.70
C ALA A 262 -23.03 -30.41 -0.77
N PRO A 263 -23.16 -30.62 0.55
CA PRO A 263 -23.61 -29.56 1.45
C PRO A 263 -22.56 -28.45 1.53
N VAL A 264 -22.90 -27.30 0.97
CA VAL A 264 -22.25 -26.02 1.30
C VAL A 264 -22.45 -25.82 2.81
N PRO A 265 -21.42 -25.47 3.61
CA PRO A 265 -21.61 -25.22 5.02
C PRO A 265 -22.71 -24.17 5.22
N GLN A 266 -23.81 -24.56 5.84
CA GLN A 266 -24.99 -23.70 6.00
C GLN A 266 -24.85 -22.82 7.24
N GLY A 267 -23.84 -21.96 7.28
CA GLY A 267 -23.60 -21.09 8.43
C GLY A 267 -22.47 -20.09 8.23
N PRO A 268 -22.33 -19.12 9.16
CA PRO A 268 -21.22 -18.18 9.15
C PRO A 268 -19.88 -18.86 9.39
N SER A 269 -18.79 -18.09 9.33
CA SER A 269 -17.43 -18.58 9.55
C SER A 269 -17.12 -19.03 10.99
N PHE A 270 -18.10 -18.96 11.89
CA PHE A 270 -18.00 -19.29 13.31
C PHE A 270 -19.20 -20.13 13.78
N ASP A 271 -19.05 -20.76 14.94
CA ASP A 271 -20.09 -21.59 15.55
C ASP A 271 -21.17 -20.73 16.21
N CYS A 272 -22.39 -20.78 15.64
CA CYS A 272 -23.53 -20.03 16.17
C CYS A 272 -23.92 -20.41 17.60
N ALA A 273 -23.60 -21.61 18.08
CA ALA A 273 -23.84 -21.99 19.47
C ALA A 273 -22.93 -21.23 20.45
N LYS A 274 -21.84 -20.63 19.96
CA LYS A 274 -20.87 -19.84 20.74
C LYS A 274 -21.04 -18.33 20.55
N ALA A 275 -22.06 -17.90 19.80
CA ALA A 275 -22.34 -16.49 19.55
C ALA A 275 -22.73 -15.77 20.85
N THR A 276 -21.94 -14.77 21.25
CA THR A 276 -22.17 -14.03 22.50
C THR A 276 -22.60 -12.59 22.22
N THR A 277 -22.11 -12.01 21.13
CA THR A 277 -22.40 -10.61 20.76
C THR A 277 -23.72 -10.48 19.99
N GLN A 278 -24.33 -9.29 20.05
CA GLN A 278 -25.54 -8.98 19.28
C GLN A 278 -25.33 -9.18 17.77
N ILE A 279 -24.17 -8.79 17.26
CA ILE A 279 -23.79 -8.92 15.86
C ILE A 279 -23.66 -10.39 15.44
N GLU A 280 -22.97 -11.22 16.23
CA GLU A 280 -22.85 -12.66 15.95
C GLU A 280 -24.22 -13.34 15.93
N LYS A 281 -25.11 -13.01 16.88
CA LYS A 281 -26.48 -13.53 16.91
C LYS A 281 -27.28 -13.09 15.68
N MET A 282 -27.11 -11.84 15.23
CA MET A 282 -27.76 -11.32 14.03
C MET A 282 -27.28 -12.02 12.76
N ILE A 283 -25.96 -12.25 12.64
CA ILE A 283 -25.37 -13.02 11.55
C ILE A 283 -25.91 -14.45 11.54
N CYS A 284 -26.03 -15.09 12.70
CA CYS A 284 -26.58 -16.44 12.83
C CYS A 284 -28.07 -16.55 12.54
N ALA A 285 -28.84 -15.49 12.79
CA ALA A 285 -30.29 -15.48 12.58
C ALA A 285 -30.69 -15.23 11.11
N ASP A 286 -29.79 -14.67 10.29
CA ASP A 286 -30.05 -14.37 8.88
C ASP A 286 -29.14 -15.21 7.96
N PRO A 287 -29.70 -16.15 7.17
CA PRO A 287 -28.93 -16.98 6.24
C PRO A 287 -28.10 -16.19 5.23
N LYS A 288 -28.55 -15.01 4.81
CA LYS A 288 -27.80 -14.15 3.87
C LYS A 288 -26.58 -13.53 4.52
N LEU A 289 -26.71 -13.09 5.77
CA LEU A 289 -25.58 -12.56 6.54
C LEU A 289 -24.59 -13.67 6.89
N ALA A 290 -25.08 -14.86 7.25
CA ALA A 290 -24.24 -16.04 7.46
C ALA A 290 -23.40 -16.36 6.22
N GLN A 291 -24.02 -16.39 5.04
CA GLN A 291 -23.31 -16.65 3.79
C GLN A 291 -22.31 -15.53 3.46
N ALA A 292 -22.68 -14.26 3.69
CA ALA A 292 -21.80 -13.13 3.46
C ALA A 292 -20.57 -13.15 4.39
N ASP A 293 -20.74 -13.55 5.65
CA ASP A 293 -19.64 -13.74 6.60
C ASP A 293 -18.67 -14.84 6.13
N ALA A 294 -19.21 -16.01 5.77
CA ALA A 294 -18.42 -17.13 5.26
C ALA A 294 -17.64 -16.75 3.98
N ALA A 295 -18.29 -16.06 3.03
CA ALA A 295 -17.66 -15.58 1.80
C ALA A 295 -16.54 -14.57 2.07
N THR A 296 -16.76 -13.65 3.02
CA THR A 296 -15.75 -12.65 3.41
C THR A 296 -14.52 -13.32 4.03
N VAL A 297 -14.71 -14.34 4.86
CA VAL A 297 -13.59 -15.09 5.45
C VAL A 297 -12.85 -15.93 4.41
N ALA A 298 -13.55 -16.51 3.43
CA ALA A 298 -12.91 -17.22 2.33
C ALA A 298 -12.02 -16.26 1.50
N LEU A 299 -12.55 -15.10 1.11
CA LEU A 299 -11.79 -14.07 0.39
C LEU A 299 -10.61 -13.57 1.21
N TYR A 300 -10.82 -13.32 2.50
CA TYR A 300 -9.74 -12.91 3.41
C TYR A 300 -8.61 -13.95 3.46
N LYS A 301 -8.92 -15.25 3.55
CA LYS A 301 -7.89 -16.30 3.57
C LYS A 301 -7.09 -16.33 2.27
N THR A 302 -7.77 -16.21 1.12
CA THR A 302 -7.11 -16.14 -0.19
C THR A 302 -6.20 -14.92 -0.29
N ALA A 303 -6.71 -13.74 0.05
CA ALA A 303 -5.95 -12.50 -0.01
C ALA A 303 -4.79 -12.47 1.00
N LEU A 304 -4.96 -13.05 2.19
CA LEU A 304 -3.89 -13.20 3.19
C LEU A 304 -2.77 -14.11 2.67
N ALA A 305 -3.12 -15.24 2.04
CA ALA A 305 -2.13 -16.15 1.48
C ALA A 305 -1.34 -15.53 0.32
N ALA A 306 -1.95 -14.59 -0.41
CA ALA A 306 -1.31 -13.83 -1.49
C ALA A 306 -0.62 -12.53 -0.99
N SER A 307 -0.70 -12.22 0.30
CA SER A 307 -0.24 -10.93 0.83
C SER A 307 1.27 -10.93 1.08
N VAL A 308 1.93 -9.86 0.62
CA VAL A 308 3.35 -9.57 0.94
C VAL A 308 3.53 -8.95 2.32
N ASN A 309 2.45 -8.52 2.98
CA ASN A 309 2.44 -8.07 4.37
C ASN A 309 1.32 -8.78 5.16
N PRO A 310 1.52 -10.05 5.55
CA PRO A 310 0.50 -10.84 6.23
C PRO A 310 0.03 -10.22 7.56
N ASP A 311 0.93 -9.59 8.30
CA ASP A 311 0.62 -9.05 9.62
C ASP A 311 -0.20 -7.75 9.53
N GLY A 312 0.14 -6.87 8.59
CA GLY A 312 -0.70 -5.72 8.24
C GLY A 312 -2.09 -6.16 7.75
N PHE A 313 -2.16 -7.24 6.98
CA PHE A 313 -3.43 -7.79 6.49
C PHE A 313 -4.30 -8.37 7.61
N LYS A 314 -3.71 -9.10 8.57
CA LYS A 314 -4.38 -9.56 9.80
C LYS A 314 -4.86 -8.41 10.66
N GLN A 315 -4.06 -7.36 10.80
CA GLN A 315 -4.43 -6.18 11.58
C GLN A 315 -5.57 -5.41 10.91
N GLY A 316 -5.52 -5.22 9.59
CA GLY A 316 -6.60 -4.62 8.81
C GLY A 316 -7.91 -5.38 8.94
N GLN A 317 -7.89 -6.72 8.86
CA GLN A 317 -9.08 -7.54 9.08
C GLN A 317 -9.62 -7.43 10.51
N THR A 318 -8.73 -7.37 11.50
CA THR A 318 -9.11 -7.19 12.91
C THR A 318 -9.76 -5.83 13.16
N ASN A 319 -9.20 -4.76 12.59
CA ASN A 319 -9.72 -3.41 12.69
C ASN A 319 -11.07 -3.27 12.00
N TRP A 320 -11.21 -3.80 10.79
CA TRP A 320 -12.48 -3.82 10.07
C TRP A 320 -13.57 -4.55 10.87
N ARG A 321 -13.24 -5.72 11.45
CA ARG A 321 -14.18 -6.47 12.27
C ARG A 321 -14.67 -5.65 13.47
N LYS A 322 -13.76 -5.03 14.22
CA LYS A 322 -14.10 -4.26 15.43
C LYS A 322 -14.82 -2.94 15.13
N ASN A 323 -14.37 -2.21 14.12
CA ASN A 323 -14.77 -0.81 13.92
C ASN A 323 -15.85 -0.63 12.86
N VAL A 324 -16.06 -1.62 12.00
CA VAL A 324 -17.05 -1.55 10.92
C VAL A 324 -18.14 -2.59 11.13
N ARG A 325 -17.79 -3.88 11.17
CA ARG A 325 -18.77 -4.96 11.35
C ARG A 325 -19.44 -4.87 12.72
N ASP A 326 -18.63 -4.82 13.79
CA ASP A 326 -19.14 -4.88 15.17
C ASP A 326 -19.81 -3.56 15.61
N ALA A 327 -19.65 -2.48 14.84
CA ALA A 327 -20.30 -1.19 15.06
C ALA A 327 -21.71 -1.09 14.43
N CYS A 328 -22.13 -2.08 13.65
CA CYS A 328 -23.43 -2.06 12.99
C CYS A 328 -24.60 -2.20 13.98
N ALA A 329 -25.68 -1.45 13.74
CA ALA A 329 -26.90 -1.52 14.56
C ALA A 329 -27.94 -2.54 14.03
N ASP A 330 -27.88 -2.87 12.74
CA ASP A 330 -28.88 -3.71 12.06
C ASP A 330 -28.31 -4.55 10.91
N ALA A 331 -29.16 -5.42 10.35
CA ALA A 331 -28.81 -6.34 9.28
C ALA A 331 -28.47 -5.63 7.96
N ALA A 332 -29.09 -4.48 7.69
CA ALA A 332 -28.81 -3.70 6.48
C ALA A 332 -27.40 -3.09 6.52
N CYS A 333 -26.97 -2.60 7.68
CA CYS A 333 -25.61 -2.16 7.93
C CYS A 333 -24.61 -3.30 7.72
N LEU A 334 -24.85 -4.47 8.33
CA LEU A 334 -23.97 -5.64 8.17
C LEU A 334 -23.87 -6.07 6.71
N SER A 335 -24.99 -6.10 5.98
CA SER A 335 -25.00 -6.45 4.56
C SER A 335 -24.13 -5.50 3.74
N ARG A 336 -24.22 -4.18 3.98
CA ARG A 336 -23.37 -3.19 3.28
C ARG A 336 -21.89 -3.35 3.67
N ALA A 337 -21.60 -3.49 4.95
CA ALA A 337 -20.24 -3.68 5.46
C ALA A 337 -19.58 -4.92 4.86
N TYR A 338 -20.29 -6.06 4.77
CA TYR A 338 -19.78 -7.25 4.12
C TYR A 338 -19.57 -7.06 2.61
N GLN A 339 -20.52 -6.45 1.91
CA GLN A 339 -20.37 -6.19 0.48
C GLN A 339 -19.16 -5.28 0.18
N GLU A 340 -18.96 -4.23 0.98
CA GLU A 340 -17.79 -3.36 0.88
C GLU A 340 -16.50 -4.14 1.13
N ARG A 341 -16.45 -4.90 2.22
CA ARG A 341 -15.26 -5.67 2.58
C ARG A 341 -14.92 -6.73 1.54
N GLN A 342 -15.91 -7.42 0.99
CA GLN A 342 -15.70 -8.39 -0.09
C GLN A 342 -15.14 -7.72 -1.35
N ARG A 343 -15.51 -6.46 -1.64
CA ARG A 343 -14.91 -5.70 -2.76
C ARG A 343 -13.47 -5.27 -2.51
N GLU A 344 -13.09 -5.07 -1.25
CA GLU A 344 -11.70 -4.76 -0.84
C GLU A 344 -10.79 -5.99 -0.84
N LEU A 345 -11.36 -7.17 -0.58
CA LEU A 345 -10.61 -8.44 -0.44
C LEU A 345 -10.46 -9.22 -1.76
N LYS A 346 -11.10 -8.78 -2.84
CA LYS A 346 -10.92 -9.30 -4.22
C LYS A 346 -9.87 -8.46 -4.94
#